data_AF-A0A9E5NHI3-F1
#
_entry.id   AF-A0A9E5NHI3-F1
#
_cell.length_a   1.000
_cell.length_b   1.000
_cell.length_c   1.000
_cell.angle_alpha   90.00
_cell.angle_beta   90.00
_cell.angle_gamma   90.00
#
_symmetry.space_group_name_H-M   'P 1'
#
loop_
_entity.id
_entity.type
_entity.pdbx_description
1 polymer ?
#
loop_
_entity_poly.entity_id
_entity_poly.type
_entity_poly.pdbx_seq_one_letter_code
_entity_poly.pdbx_strand_id
1 'polypeptide(L)'
;MSNPYIELDKRILGEAYGSTEALETVTTLCDEYDSRWPGSGKDLESCEYMAEKLTEHGLEEVHLEKFTLPGWIRGGSSLEILEPKRKRID
;
A
#
# COMPACT_ATOMS: atom_id res chain seq x y z
N MET A 1 17.13 10.08 34.21
CA MET A 1 16.30 8.88 34.46
C MET A 1 16.69 7.83 33.42
N SER A 2 16.91 6.58 33.85
CA SER A 2 17.23 5.46 32.96
C SER A 2 15.96 4.95 32.28
N ASN A 3 16.00 4.62 30.97
CA ASN A 3 14.88 4.01 30.26
C ASN A 3 14.68 2.56 30.76
N PRO A 4 13.57 2.24 31.45
CA PRO A 4 13.34 0.89 31.98
C PRO A 4 13.07 -0.16 30.88
N TYR A 5 12.83 0.24 29.64
CA TYR A 5 12.47 -0.64 28.52
C TYR A 5 13.61 -0.84 27.52
N ILE A 6 14.83 -0.39 27.83
CA ILE A 6 15.94 -0.35 26.86
C ILE A 6 16.23 -1.69 26.18
N GLU A 7 16.07 -2.81 26.88
CA GLU A 7 16.27 -4.15 26.31
C GLU A 7 15.11 -4.58 25.41
N LEU A 8 13.88 -4.20 25.74
CA LEU A 8 12.71 -4.43 24.88
C LEU A 8 12.81 -3.60 23.60
N ASP A 9 13.19 -2.33 23.72
CA ASP A 9 13.37 -1.42 22.58
C ASP A 9 14.42 -1.96 21.60
N LYS A 10 15.57 -2.42 22.12
CA LYS A 10 16.61 -3.05 21.30
C LYS A 10 16.10 -4.28 20.57
N ARG A 11 15.28 -5.12 21.21
CA ARG A 11 14.72 -6.31 20.57
C ARG A 11 13.74 -5.92 19.46
N ILE A 12 12.82 -5.00 19.72
CA ILE A 12 11.85 -4.53 18.71
C ILE A 12 12.59 -3.93 17.51
N LEU A 13 13.58 -3.07 17.75
CA LEU A 13 14.39 -2.49 16.68
C LEU A 13 15.21 -3.54 15.94
N GLY A 14 15.74 -4.54 16.65
CA GLY A 14 16.46 -5.66 16.04
C GLY A 14 15.58 -6.44 15.05
N GLU A 15 14.35 -6.78 15.44
CA GLU A 15 13.39 -7.45 14.56
C GLU A 15 12.98 -6.55 13.38
N ALA A 16 12.65 -5.29 13.65
CA ALA A 16 12.18 -4.33 12.64
C ALA A 16 13.22 -4.05 11.54
N TYR A 17 14.51 -3.99 11.89
CA TYR A 17 15.59 -3.79 10.92
C TYR A 17 16.22 -5.08 10.39
N GLY A 18 16.03 -6.20 11.09
CA GLY A 18 16.56 -7.51 10.70
C GLY A 18 15.66 -8.30 9.76
N SER A 19 14.37 -7.95 9.70
CA SER A 19 13.37 -8.63 8.87
C SER A 19 13.19 -7.97 7.50
N THR A 20 12.91 -8.79 6.48
CA THR A 20 12.50 -8.33 5.14
C THR A 20 10.98 -8.17 5.01
N GLU A 21 10.21 -8.57 6.03
CA GLU A 21 8.75 -8.67 6.00
C GLU A 21 8.05 -7.39 5.49
N ALA A 22 8.47 -6.22 5.97
CA ALA A 22 7.89 -4.95 5.56
C ALA A 22 8.18 -4.63 4.08
N LEU A 23 9.38 -4.98 3.60
CA LEU A 23 9.77 -4.79 2.22
C LEU A 23 9.03 -5.77 1.30
N GLU A 24 8.89 -7.03 1.70
CA GLU A 24 8.14 -8.04 0.97
C GLU A 24 6.66 -7.65 0.87
N THR A 25 6.06 -7.22 1.98
CA THR A 25 4.66 -6.76 2.02
C THR A 25 4.43 -5.60 1.05
N VAL A 26 5.28 -4.56 1.07
CA VAL A 26 5.11 -3.42 0.14
C VAL A 26 5.40 -3.81 -1.31
N THR A 27 6.31 -4.75 -1.55
CA THR A 27 6.61 -5.27 -2.89
C THR A 27 5.40 -6.01 -3.45
N THR A 28 4.82 -6.94 -2.69
CA THR A 28 3.58 -7.62 -3.08
C THR A 28 2.43 -6.64 -3.29
N LEU A 29 2.30 -5.62 -2.43
CA LEU A 29 1.29 -4.58 -2.60
C LEU A 29 1.43 -3.87 -3.96
N CYS A 30 2.64 -3.50 -4.35
CA CYS A 30 2.92 -2.79 -5.60
C CYS A 30 2.81 -3.68 -6.83
N ASP A 31 3.32 -4.91 -6.77
CA ASP A 31 3.45 -5.78 -7.94
C ASP A 31 2.15 -6.54 -8.25
N GLU A 32 1.39 -6.96 -7.23
CA GLU A 32 0.19 -7.80 -7.41
C GLU A 32 -1.13 -6.99 -7.42
N TYR A 33 -1.14 -5.82 -6.78
CA TYR A 33 -2.35 -4.99 -6.63
C TYR A 33 -2.26 -3.61 -7.29
N ASP A 34 -1.24 -3.38 -8.12
CA ASP A 34 -1.07 -2.16 -8.93
C ASP A 34 -1.24 -0.88 -8.05
N SER A 35 -1.92 0.14 -8.59
CA SER A 35 -2.23 1.39 -7.90
C SER A 35 -3.30 1.28 -6.81
N ARG A 36 -3.95 0.12 -6.64
CA ARG A 36 -5.07 -0.10 -5.70
C ARG A 36 -6.16 0.96 -5.85
N TRP A 37 -6.46 1.33 -7.11
CA TRP A 37 -7.41 2.39 -7.42
C TRP A 37 -8.81 1.99 -6.90
N PRO A 38 -9.47 2.82 -6.07
CA PRO A 38 -10.78 2.49 -5.54
C PRO A 38 -11.82 2.23 -6.64
N GLY A 39 -12.47 1.08 -6.57
CA GLY A 39 -13.42 0.60 -7.60
C GLY A 39 -12.78 -0.10 -8.80
N SER A 40 -11.46 -0.32 -8.81
CA SER A 40 -10.80 -1.16 -9.83
C SER A 40 -10.90 -2.66 -9.56
N GLY A 41 -11.29 -3.07 -8.34
CA GLY A 41 -11.28 -4.45 -7.87
C GLY A 41 -10.00 -4.79 -7.12
N LYS A 42 -8.86 -4.24 -7.56
CA LYS A 42 -7.55 -4.41 -6.89
C LYS A 42 -7.47 -3.71 -5.52
N ASP A 43 -8.34 -2.73 -5.28
CA ASP A 43 -8.51 -2.11 -3.97
C ASP A 43 -8.98 -3.12 -2.92
N LEU A 44 -10.05 -3.87 -3.19
CA LEU A 44 -10.58 -4.85 -2.25
C LEU A 44 -9.61 -6.01 -2.03
N GLU A 45 -9.03 -6.57 -3.10
CA GLU A 45 -8.06 -7.66 -2.99
C GLU A 45 -6.84 -7.26 -2.12
N SER A 46 -6.39 -6.00 -2.24
CA SER A 46 -5.28 -5.50 -1.41
C SER A 46 -5.64 -5.33 0.06
N CYS A 47 -6.90 -4.98 0.36
CA CYS A 47 -7.41 -4.94 1.72
C CYS A 47 -7.49 -6.34 2.34
N GLU A 48 -7.95 -7.33 1.58
CA GLU A 48 -8.03 -8.73 2.01
C GLU A 48 -6.62 -9.28 2.31
N TYR A 49 -5.65 -9.02 1.43
CA TYR A 49 -4.25 -9.36 1.66
C TYR A 49 -3.71 -8.75 2.96
N MET A 50 -3.93 -7.45 3.17
CA MET A 50 -3.46 -6.81 4.40
C MET A 50 -4.13 -7.36 5.65
N ALA A 51 -5.42 -7.70 5.59
CA ALA A 51 -6.11 -8.34 6.71
C ALA A 51 -5.51 -9.73 7.04
N GLU A 52 -5.16 -10.51 6.02
CA GLU A 52 -4.45 -11.78 6.20
C GLU A 52 -3.09 -11.57 6.86
N LYS A 53 -2.25 -10.65 6.35
CA LYS A 53 -0.95 -10.31 6.94
C LYS A 53 -1.08 -9.87 8.39
N LEU A 54 -2.05 -9.01 8.73
CA LEU A 54 -2.28 -8.56 10.10
C LEU A 54 -2.69 -9.72 11.02
N THR A 55 -3.49 -10.66 10.51
CA THR A 55 -3.86 -11.88 11.23
C THR A 55 -2.63 -12.77 11.47
N GLU A 56 -1.77 -12.96 10.46
CA GLU A 56 -0.51 -13.71 10.57
C GLU A 56 0.44 -13.13 11.62
N HIS A 57 0.50 -11.80 11.72
CA HIS A 57 1.28 -11.11 12.76
C HIS A 57 0.70 -11.28 14.18
N GLY A 58 -0.47 -11.90 14.32
CA GLY A 58 -1.10 -12.18 15.62
C GLY A 58 -1.95 -11.04 16.16
N LEU A 59 -2.42 -10.12 15.31
CA LEU A 59 -3.40 -9.11 15.74
C LEU A 59 -4.77 -9.75 15.98
N GLU A 60 -5.48 -9.22 16.96
CA GLU A 60 -6.85 -9.61 17.30
C GLU A 60 -7.86 -8.69 16.59
N GLU A 61 -9.11 -9.17 16.43
CA GLU A 61 -10.23 -8.41 15.84
C GLU A 61 -9.96 -7.86 14.43
N VAL A 62 -9.18 -8.57 13.60
CA VAL A 62 -8.93 -8.16 12.22
C VAL A 62 -10.17 -8.37 11.36
N HIS A 63 -10.68 -7.29 10.75
CA HIS A 63 -11.83 -7.32 9.85
C HIS A 63 -11.80 -6.16 8.85
N LEU A 64 -12.61 -6.26 7.80
CA LEU A 64 -12.76 -5.21 6.79
C LEU A 64 -13.99 -4.35 7.07
N GLU A 65 -13.81 -3.04 7.11
CA GLU A 65 -14.90 -2.08 7.23
C GLU A 65 -15.20 -1.45 5.86
N LYS A 66 -16.48 -1.53 5.46
CA LYS A 66 -16.94 -0.93 4.20
C LYS A 66 -17.37 0.51 4.43
N PHE A 67 -16.91 1.41 3.56
CA PHE A 67 -17.36 2.79 3.52
C PHE A 67 -17.62 3.24 2.08
N THR A 68 -18.37 4.33 1.93
CA THR A 68 -18.65 4.94 0.64
C THR A 68 -17.75 6.14 0.43
N LEU A 69 -17.14 6.22 -0.76
CA LEU A 69 -16.34 7.35 -1.20
C LEU A 69 -16.83 7.85 -2.57
N PRO A 70 -16.61 9.14 -2.90
CA PRO A 70 -16.79 9.61 -4.27
C PRO A 70 -15.83 8.86 -5.20
N GLY A 71 -16.39 8.04 -6.10
CA GLY A 71 -15.60 7.33 -7.10
C GLY A 71 -15.13 8.27 -8.20
N TRP A 72 -13.97 7.98 -8.78
CA TRP A 72 -13.50 8.64 -9.99
C TRP A 72 -13.06 7.60 -11.00
N ILE A 73 -13.48 7.79 -12.25
CA ILE A 73 -13.13 6.93 -13.37
C ILE A 73 -12.31 7.79 -14.33
N ARG A 74 -11.07 7.35 -14.60
CA ARG A 74 -10.18 8.04 -15.54
C ARG A 74 -10.75 7.92 -16.96
N GLY A 75 -11.03 9.05 -17.60
CA GLY A 75 -11.27 9.10 -19.04
C GLY A 75 -9.96 9.02 -19.83
N GLY A 76 -10.06 8.97 -21.16
CA GLY A 76 -8.88 9.10 -22.02
C GLY A 76 -8.14 10.42 -21.79
N SER A 77 -6.80 10.40 -21.85
CA SER A 77 -5.95 11.58 -21.77
C SER A 77 -5.01 11.60 -22.97
N SER A 78 -4.78 12.77 -23.55
CA SER A 78 -3.82 12.95 -24.65
C SER A 78 -3.15 14.29 -24.55
N LEU A 79 -1.89 14.37 -25.01
CA LEU A 79 -1.11 15.60 -25.03
C LEU A 79 -0.71 15.93 -26.47
N GLU A 80 -0.85 17.21 -26.85
CA GLU A 80 -0.39 17.72 -28.14
C GLU A 80 0.38 19.02 -27.91
N ILE A 81 1.62 19.07 -28.40
CA ILE A 81 2.39 20.31 -28.54
C ILE A 81 1.78 21.06 -29.72
N LEU A 82 1.34 22.31 -29.51
CA LEU A 82 0.74 23.13 -30.58
C LEU A 82 1.79 23.94 -31.35
N GLU A 83 2.77 24.50 -30.65
CA GLU A 83 3.82 25.38 -31.20
C GLU A 83 5.16 25.22 -30.46
N PRO A 84 6.30 25.54 -31.09
CA PRO A 84 6.45 25.98 -32.49
C PRO A 84 6.35 24.83 -33.51
N LYS A 85 6.46 23.57 -33.08
CA LYS A 85 6.29 22.40 -33.93
C LYS A 85 5.16 21.54 -33.40
N ARG A 86 4.06 21.48 -34.15
CA ARG A 86 2.90 20.67 -33.79
C ARG A 86 3.30 19.19 -33.69
N LYS A 87 3.02 18.57 -32.55
CA LYS A 87 3.36 17.16 -32.29
C LYS A 87 2.43 16.56 -31.24
N ARG A 88 1.73 15.47 -31.58
CA ARG A 88 1.06 14.62 -30.60
C ARG A 88 2.09 13.81 -29.81
N ILE A 89 1.92 13.73 -28.50
CA ILE A 89 2.74 12.90 -27.63
C ILE A 89 1.97 11.61 -27.35
N ASP A 90 2.58 10.51 -27.75
CA ASP A 90 2.10 9.15 -27.48
C ASP A 90 2.56 8.70 -26.08
#